data_AF-A0A2V6GAY1-F1
#
_entry.id   AF-A0A2V6GAY1-F1
#
_cell.length_a   1.000
_cell.length_b   1.000
_cell.length_c   1.000
_cell.angle_alpha   90.00
_cell.angle_beta   90.00
_cell.angle_gamma   90.00
#
_symmetry.space_group_name_H-M   'P 1'
#
loop_
_entity.id
_entity.type
_entity.pdbx_description
1 polymer ?
#
loop_
_entity_poly.entity_id
_entity_poly.type
_entity_poly.pdbx_seq_one_letter_code
_entity_poly.pdbx_strand_id
1 'polypeptide(L)'
;FRDRKLRAPVWIQPGQAKNSVTLPLGYGREIVGRVGRNVGFNAYALRTSDALWFADNLTIQKTGDRHWLVSTQHHHDVTGRGILHDGTFAEFLADPHYAQKPGELPHLDYTLYDPSEYPYRGYKWGMVIDLNVCIGCHACTIACQAENNIPVVGKQQVGVNREMHWIRVSTFYSGTEENPRITHQPVPCMHCENAPCELVCPVAATAHDNEGLNLQIYNRCVGTRYCSNNCPYKVRRFNFLEYNGRVSPSENLVKNPDVTVRSRGVMEKCTYCIQRINAARISAELEHRKIRDGEIVPACAQVCPVEAISFGDMNDPRSRLMRLKRSPLNYWMLGELNTQPRTSYLAKLRNFNPQAKS
;
A
#
# COMPACT_ATOMS: atom_id res chain seq x y z
N PHE A 1 27.66 -3.85 26.19
CA PHE A 1 27.22 -2.68 26.98
C PHE A 1 27.17 -3.09 28.44
N ARG A 2 28.03 -2.51 29.31
CA ARG A 2 28.11 -2.83 30.75
C ARG A 2 28.13 -4.35 31.02
N ASP A 3 29.09 -5.05 30.41
CA ASP A 3 29.27 -6.52 30.41
C ASP A 3 28.16 -7.38 29.78
N ARG A 4 27.03 -6.77 29.40
CA ARG A 4 25.94 -7.43 28.68
C ARG A 4 26.23 -7.47 27.18
N LYS A 5 25.92 -8.61 26.57
CA LYS A 5 26.16 -8.89 25.15
C LYS A 5 24.86 -9.29 24.47
N LEU A 6 24.73 -8.88 23.22
CA LEU A 6 23.61 -9.23 22.35
C LEU A 6 24.16 -9.44 20.95
N ARG A 7 23.80 -10.56 20.32
CA ARG A 7 24.06 -10.78 18.89
C ARG A 7 22.80 -10.40 18.13
N ALA A 8 22.94 -9.47 17.18
CA ALA A 8 21.84 -8.97 16.36
C ALA A 8 22.29 -8.77 14.91
N PRO A 9 21.42 -9.00 13.91
CA PRO A 9 21.69 -8.62 12.54
C PRO A 9 21.65 -7.09 12.38
N VAL A 10 22.41 -6.57 11.42
CA VAL A 10 22.51 -5.12 11.15
C VAL A 10 21.80 -4.80 9.84
N TRP A 11 20.95 -3.78 9.87
CA TRP A 11 20.32 -3.17 8.70
C TRP A 11 20.74 -1.70 8.63
N ILE A 12 21.32 -1.28 7.51
CA ILE A 12 21.74 0.11 7.32
C ILE A 12 20.52 0.96 6.96
N GLN A 13 20.30 2.02 7.73
CA GLN A 13 19.12 2.88 7.61
C GLN A 13 19.56 4.32 7.24
N PRO A 14 19.23 4.82 6.04
CA PRO A 14 19.40 6.22 5.71
C PRO A 14 18.68 7.12 6.71
N GLY A 15 19.32 8.22 7.10
CA GLY A 15 18.83 9.15 8.12
C GLY A 15 19.01 8.72 9.58
N GLN A 16 19.65 7.58 9.84
CA GLN A 16 20.05 7.21 11.20
C GLN A 16 21.13 8.19 11.70
N ALA A 17 20.97 8.70 12.92
CA ALA A 17 21.93 9.63 13.52
C ALA A 17 23.35 9.01 13.63
N LYS A 18 24.38 9.83 13.40
CA LYS A 18 25.79 9.40 13.50
C LYS A 18 26.08 8.81 14.87
N ASN A 19 26.89 7.75 14.90
CA ASN A 19 27.28 7.02 16.11
C ASN A 19 26.11 6.50 16.96
N SER A 20 24.97 6.21 16.33
CA SER A 20 23.79 5.65 17.00
C SER A 20 23.34 4.34 16.37
N VAL A 21 22.75 3.47 17.19
CA VAL A 21 22.08 2.23 16.74
C VAL A 21 20.75 2.13 17.47
N THR A 22 19.70 1.79 16.71
CA THR A 22 18.37 1.54 17.26
C THR A 22 18.10 0.05 17.33
N LEU A 23 17.66 -0.44 18.48
CA LEU A 23 17.29 -1.84 18.70
C LEU A 23 15.78 -1.94 18.94
N PRO A 24 15.01 -2.58 18.05
CA PRO A 24 13.58 -2.77 18.26
C PRO A 24 13.32 -3.77 19.41
N LEU A 25 12.31 -3.47 20.23
CA LEU A 25 11.85 -4.35 21.30
C LEU A 25 10.75 -5.31 20.80
N GLY A 26 10.47 -6.35 21.58
CA GLY A 26 9.34 -7.28 21.35
C GLY A 26 9.68 -8.59 20.62
N TYR A 27 10.90 -8.68 20.07
CA TYR A 27 11.47 -9.89 19.49
C TYR A 27 12.23 -10.74 20.52
N GLY A 28 12.69 -11.93 20.11
CA GLY A 28 13.48 -12.84 20.95
C GLY A 28 12.71 -13.47 22.10
N ARG A 29 11.38 -13.61 21.95
CA ARG A 29 10.51 -14.23 22.96
C ARG A 29 10.51 -15.75 22.81
N GLU A 30 10.65 -16.47 23.92
CA GLU A 30 10.62 -17.94 23.94
C GLU A 30 9.21 -18.50 24.23
N ILE A 31 8.39 -17.72 24.94
CA ILE A 31 7.02 -18.08 25.37
C ILE A 31 6.03 -17.04 24.80
N VAL A 32 5.59 -17.23 23.54
CA VAL A 32 4.67 -16.30 22.82
C VAL A 32 3.80 -17.01 21.75
N GLY A 33 3.63 -18.33 21.86
CA GLY A 33 2.92 -19.13 20.86
C GLY A 33 3.74 -19.38 19.58
N ARG A 34 3.07 -19.76 18.50
CA ARG A 34 3.73 -20.27 17.28
C ARG A 34 4.40 -19.22 16.39
N VAL A 35 3.92 -17.97 16.42
CA VAL A 35 4.33 -16.92 15.47
C VAL A 35 5.60 -16.21 15.95
N GLY A 36 5.63 -15.77 17.21
CA GLY A 36 6.74 -14.95 17.73
C GLY A 36 7.88 -15.73 18.38
N ARG A 37 7.75 -17.05 18.55
CA ARG A 37 8.74 -17.87 19.25
C ARG A 37 10.06 -17.87 18.48
N ASN A 38 11.14 -17.47 19.15
CA ASN A 38 12.50 -17.44 18.59
C ASN A 38 12.65 -16.59 17.32
N VAL A 39 11.81 -15.56 17.15
CA VAL A 39 11.93 -14.60 16.04
C VAL A 39 12.79 -13.42 16.47
N GLY A 40 13.82 -13.10 15.70
CA GLY A 40 14.68 -11.93 15.91
C GLY A 40 15.65 -12.10 17.09
N PHE A 41 15.83 -11.04 17.88
CA PHE A 41 16.73 -11.01 19.04
C PHE A 41 16.07 -10.28 20.20
N ASN A 42 16.47 -10.62 21.43
CA ASN A 42 15.89 -10.02 22.63
C ASN A 42 16.67 -8.76 23.06
N ALA A 43 16.26 -7.60 22.55
CA ALA A 43 16.88 -6.32 22.89
C ALA A 43 16.73 -5.94 24.39
N TYR A 44 15.77 -6.52 25.12
CA TYR A 44 15.62 -6.26 26.56
C TYR A 44 16.85 -6.69 27.36
N ALA A 45 17.67 -7.62 26.85
CA ALA A 45 18.92 -8.05 27.49
C ALA A 45 19.94 -6.92 27.70
N LEU A 46 19.90 -5.86 26.88
CA LEU A 46 20.79 -4.71 27.03
C LEU A 46 20.19 -3.57 27.87
N ARG A 47 18.87 -3.57 28.10
CA ARG A 47 18.18 -2.47 28.79
C ARG A 47 18.46 -2.49 30.30
N THR A 48 18.68 -1.31 30.88
CA THR A 48 18.90 -1.14 32.33
C THR A 48 17.85 -0.20 32.91
N SER A 49 17.59 -0.25 34.22
CA SER A 49 16.54 0.56 34.86
C SER A 49 16.89 2.05 34.90
N ASP A 50 18.18 2.40 34.90
CA ASP A 50 18.69 3.77 34.83
C ASP A 50 18.86 4.28 33.38
N ALA A 51 18.85 3.39 32.39
CA ALA A 51 18.93 3.74 30.96
C ALA A 51 17.93 2.89 30.14
N LEU A 52 16.64 3.29 30.21
CA LEU A 52 15.52 2.55 29.63
C LEU A 52 15.39 2.71 28.11
N TRP A 53 15.73 3.89 27.58
CA TRP A 53 15.43 4.27 26.19
C TRP A 53 16.66 4.53 25.35
N PHE A 54 17.72 5.07 25.94
CA PHE A 54 18.99 5.30 25.29
C PHE A 54 20.12 5.10 26.30
N ALA A 55 21.28 4.69 25.80
CA ALA A 55 22.51 4.58 26.56
C ALA A 55 23.69 4.86 25.64
N ASP A 56 24.81 5.26 26.23
CA ASP A 56 26.07 5.52 25.52
C ASP A 56 27.06 4.35 25.68
N ASN A 57 28.28 4.52 25.18
CA ASN A 57 29.39 3.58 25.38
C ASN A 57 29.10 2.13 24.91
N LEU A 58 28.32 1.99 23.83
CA LEU A 58 28.09 0.70 23.18
C LEU A 58 29.33 0.33 22.33
N THR A 59 29.97 -0.79 22.66
CA THR A 59 30.97 -1.42 21.78
C THR A 59 30.28 -2.35 20.79
N ILE A 60 30.59 -2.21 19.50
CA ILE A 60 30.09 -3.07 18.42
C ILE A 60 31.26 -3.88 17.86
N GLN A 61 31.07 -5.20 17.74
CA GLN A 61 32.05 -6.10 17.14
C GLN A 61 31.38 -6.90 16.02
N LYS A 62 31.96 -6.87 14.81
CA LYS A 62 31.51 -7.68 13.69
C LYS A 62 31.84 -9.15 13.95
N THR A 63 30.84 -10.03 13.91
CA THR A 63 31.02 -11.47 14.17
C THR A 63 31.41 -12.29 12.93
N GLY A 64 31.15 -11.76 11.73
CA GLY A 64 31.33 -12.50 10.46
C GLY A 64 30.11 -13.34 10.05
N ASP A 65 29.15 -13.55 10.96
CA ASP A 65 27.92 -14.29 10.66
C ASP A 65 27.07 -13.58 9.59
N ARG A 66 26.44 -14.35 8.72
CA ARG A 66 25.45 -13.84 7.77
C ARG A 66 24.05 -14.17 8.26
N HIS A 67 23.17 -13.16 8.25
CA HIS A 67 21.76 -13.33 8.58
C HIS A 67 20.90 -12.94 7.39
N TRP A 68 19.88 -13.76 7.11
CA TRP A 68 18.91 -13.42 6.07
C TRP A 68 17.85 -12.47 6.64
N LEU A 69 18.05 -11.18 6.37
CA LEU A 69 17.05 -10.13 6.62
C LEU A 69 16.08 -10.09 5.44
N VAL A 70 14.80 -10.11 5.75
CA VAL A 70 13.72 -10.19 4.77
C VAL A 70 12.98 -8.85 4.76
N SER A 71 12.88 -8.24 3.59
CA SER A 71 12.14 -7.01 3.33
C SER A 71 11.25 -7.21 2.11
N THR A 72 10.10 -6.53 2.10
CA THR A 72 9.20 -6.47 0.94
C THR A 72 9.58 -5.36 -0.04
N GLN A 73 10.53 -4.49 0.34
CA GLN A 73 11.04 -3.42 -0.50
C GLN A 73 12.58 -3.44 -0.49
N HIS A 74 13.16 -3.50 -1.68
CA HIS A 74 14.62 -3.57 -1.87
C HIS A 74 15.21 -2.27 -2.44
N HIS A 75 14.39 -1.47 -3.13
CA HIS A 75 14.81 -0.20 -3.73
C HIS A 75 13.98 0.94 -3.13
N HIS A 76 14.67 1.99 -2.69
CA HIS A 76 14.06 3.15 -2.02
C HIS A 76 14.26 4.47 -2.76
N ASP A 77 15.00 4.48 -3.86
CA ASP A 77 15.16 5.66 -4.72
C ASP A 77 14.29 5.52 -5.98
N VAL A 78 13.50 6.55 -6.24
CA VAL A 78 12.61 6.68 -7.41
C VAL A 78 12.79 8.01 -8.13
N THR A 79 13.90 8.70 -7.87
CA THR A 79 14.23 9.98 -8.51
C THR A 79 14.19 9.82 -10.03
N GLY A 80 13.47 10.73 -10.70
CA GLY A 80 13.32 10.74 -12.16
C GLY A 80 12.38 9.67 -12.74
N ARG A 81 11.60 8.94 -11.93
CA ARG A 81 10.72 7.85 -12.42
C ARG A 81 9.23 8.18 -12.54
N GLY A 82 8.78 9.39 -12.25
CA GLY A 82 7.35 9.78 -12.32
C GLY A 82 6.41 9.03 -11.35
N ILE A 83 6.97 8.31 -10.36
CA ILE A 83 6.19 7.49 -9.40
C ILE A 83 5.69 8.34 -8.23
N LEU A 84 6.56 9.21 -7.74
CA LEU A 84 6.36 9.99 -6.53
C LEU A 84 6.61 11.46 -6.81
N HIS A 85 5.62 12.30 -6.55
CA HIS A 85 5.75 13.75 -6.65
C HIS A 85 5.79 14.36 -5.25
N ASP A 86 6.90 15.01 -4.94
CA ASP A 86 7.03 15.90 -3.80
C ASP A 86 7.51 17.27 -4.26
N GLY A 87 7.26 18.28 -3.43
CA GLY A 87 7.67 19.65 -3.67
C GLY A 87 7.60 20.47 -2.40
N THR A 88 7.94 21.75 -2.50
CA THR A 88 7.98 22.69 -1.39
C THR A 88 6.82 23.66 -1.44
N PHE A 89 6.48 24.26 -0.30
CA PHE A 89 5.44 25.29 -0.24
C PHE A 89 5.79 26.50 -1.12
N ALA A 90 7.08 26.85 -1.24
CA ALA A 90 7.52 27.92 -2.13
C ALA A 90 7.27 27.58 -3.61
N GLU A 91 7.57 26.35 -4.04
CA GLU A 91 7.26 25.88 -5.41
C GLU A 91 5.76 25.87 -5.67
N PHE A 92 4.95 25.45 -4.70
CA PHE A 92 3.49 25.48 -4.82
C PHE A 92 2.91 26.90 -4.95
N LEU A 93 3.48 27.88 -4.25
CA LEU A 93 3.06 29.28 -4.40
C LEU A 93 3.43 29.85 -5.78
N ALA A 94 4.54 29.40 -6.36
CA ALA A 94 4.97 29.80 -7.70
C ALA A 94 4.14 29.11 -8.80
N ASP A 95 3.89 27.81 -8.65
CA ASP A 95 3.07 26.99 -9.54
C ASP A 95 2.23 25.99 -8.73
N PRO A 96 0.93 26.24 -8.53
CA PRO A 96 0.05 25.32 -7.82
C PRO A 96 -0.02 23.93 -8.47
N HIS A 97 0.23 23.82 -9.77
CA HIS A 97 0.13 22.60 -10.57
C HIS A 97 1.49 21.90 -10.76
N TYR A 98 2.53 22.24 -9.99
CA TYR A 98 3.86 21.62 -10.10
C TYR A 98 3.85 20.08 -10.04
N ALA A 99 2.85 19.51 -9.36
CA ALA A 99 2.64 18.06 -9.25
C ALA A 99 2.10 17.42 -10.54
N GLN A 100 1.55 18.19 -11.47
CA GLN A 100 1.00 17.77 -12.74
C GLN A 100 2.02 18.03 -13.84
N LYS A 101 2.99 17.12 -13.99
CA LYS A 101 4.06 17.30 -14.95
C LYS A 101 3.55 17.12 -16.39
N PRO A 102 3.88 18.03 -17.31
CA PRO A 102 3.61 17.85 -18.74
C PRO A 102 4.24 16.55 -19.25
N GLY A 103 3.48 15.71 -19.96
CA GLY A 103 3.91 14.41 -20.48
C GLY A 103 3.63 13.20 -19.58
N GLU A 104 3.29 13.42 -18.30
CA GLU A 104 2.85 12.35 -17.38
C GLU A 104 1.32 12.33 -17.21
N LEU A 105 0.62 13.37 -17.68
CA LEU A 105 -0.82 13.37 -17.79
C LEU A 105 -1.23 12.55 -19.03
N PRO A 106 -2.11 11.55 -18.89
CA PRO A 106 -2.58 10.81 -20.04
C PRO A 106 -3.44 11.69 -20.93
N HIS A 107 -3.20 11.55 -22.22
CA HIS A 107 -4.14 11.99 -23.23
C HIS A 107 -5.31 11.01 -23.24
N LEU A 108 -6.39 11.36 -22.55
CA LEU A 108 -7.61 10.53 -22.46
C LEU A 108 -8.17 10.18 -23.84
N ASP A 109 -7.97 11.08 -24.82
CA ASP A 109 -8.41 10.92 -26.20
C ASP A 109 -7.46 10.05 -27.05
N TYR A 110 -6.27 9.70 -26.54
CA TYR A 110 -5.29 8.88 -27.27
C TYR A 110 -5.49 7.40 -26.96
N THR A 111 -6.62 6.88 -27.45
CA THR A 111 -6.97 5.47 -27.39
C THR A 111 -7.46 4.99 -28.75
N LEU A 112 -7.15 3.74 -29.10
CA LEU A 112 -7.70 3.08 -30.29
C LEU A 112 -9.14 2.60 -30.08
N TYR A 113 -9.57 2.51 -28.82
CA TYR A 113 -10.93 2.12 -28.43
C TYR A 113 -11.82 3.35 -28.29
N ASP A 114 -13.09 3.22 -28.66
CA ASP A 114 -14.07 4.29 -28.52
C ASP A 114 -14.37 4.54 -27.03
N PRO A 115 -14.04 5.72 -26.46
CA PRO A 115 -14.31 6.03 -25.06
C PRO A 115 -15.81 6.00 -24.70
N SER A 116 -16.70 6.13 -25.69
CA SER A 116 -18.15 6.10 -25.51
C SER A 116 -18.73 4.69 -25.46
N GLU A 117 -17.94 3.65 -25.80
CA GLU A 117 -18.37 2.26 -25.82
C GLU A 117 -18.72 1.73 -24.42
N TYR A 118 -18.03 2.22 -23.37
CA TYR A 118 -18.21 1.79 -21.98
C TYR A 118 -18.56 2.97 -21.06
N PRO A 119 -19.78 3.55 -21.16
CA PRO A 119 -20.16 4.69 -20.34
C PRO A 119 -20.53 4.22 -18.92
N TYR A 120 -19.70 4.54 -17.94
CA TYR A 120 -19.99 4.31 -16.52
C TYR A 120 -21.00 5.33 -15.98
N ARG A 121 -22.29 5.18 -16.33
CA ARG A 121 -23.37 6.15 -16.01
C ARG A 121 -23.96 6.01 -14.60
N GLY A 122 -23.77 4.86 -13.96
CA GLY A 122 -24.21 4.59 -12.60
C GLY A 122 -23.23 5.19 -11.59
N TYR A 123 -22.78 4.37 -10.64
CA TYR A 123 -21.66 4.73 -9.78
C TYR A 123 -20.34 4.60 -10.54
N LYS A 124 -19.40 5.51 -10.30
CA LYS A 124 -18.05 5.48 -10.86
C LYS A 124 -17.05 5.52 -9.71
N TRP A 125 -16.75 4.38 -9.11
CA TRP A 125 -15.91 4.34 -7.90
C TRP A 125 -14.47 4.75 -8.17
N GLY A 126 -13.91 5.55 -7.26
CA GLY A 126 -12.53 5.98 -7.31
C GLY A 126 -11.93 6.25 -5.93
N MET A 127 -10.61 6.47 -5.92
CA MET A 127 -9.84 6.70 -4.70
C MET A 127 -8.85 7.85 -4.91
N VAL A 128 -8.60 8.63 -3.86
CA VAL A 128 -7.49 9.58 -3.79
C VAL A 128 -6.69 9.29 -2.54
N ILE A 129 -5.36 9.25 -2.68
CA ILE A 129 -4.43 9.04 -1.57
C ILE A 129 -3.58 10.30 -1.40
N ASP A 130 -3.77 11.01 -0.29
CA ASP A 130 -3.01 12.19 0.08
C ASP A 130 -1.66 11.81 0.72
N LEU A 131 -0.59 12.01 -0.05
CA LEU A 131 0.77 11.73 0.39
C LEU A 131 1.31 12.81 1.34
N ASN A 132 0.69 13.99 1.35
CA ASN A 132 1.05 15.08 2.24
C ASN A 132 0.94 14.64 3.70
N VAL A 133 -0.23 14.07 4.04
CA VAL A 133 -0.56 13.65 5.40
C VAL A 133 -0.19 12.21 5.70
N CYS A 134 0.12 11.38 4.69
CA CYS A 134 0.52 9.99 4.91
C CYS A 134 1.81 9.89 5.74
N ILE A 135 1.70 9.29 6.92
CA ILE A 135 2.80 9.06 7.87
C ILE A 135 3.41 7.66 7.79
N GLY A 136 2.97 6.83 6.84
CA GLY A 136 3.49 5.47 6.70
C GLY A 136 3.19 4.54 7.88
N CYS A 137 2.06 4.71 8.58
CA CYS A 137 1.72 3.90 9.76
C CYS A 137 1.41 2.41 9.48
N HIS A 138 1.30 2.00 8.21
CA HIS A 138 0.92 0.64 7.77
C HIS A 138 -0.44 0.09 8.25
N ALA A 139 -1.24 0.88 8.97
CA ALA A 139 -2.57 0.48 9.43
C ALA A 139 -3.48 0.05 8.27
N CYS A 140 -3.41 0.75 7.14
CA CYS A 140 -4.17 0.42 5.93
C CYS A 140 -3.86 -0.98 5.38
N THR A 141 -2.61 -1.46 5.50
CA THR A 141 -2.21 -2.80 5.08
C THR A 141 -2.83 -3.85 5.98
N ILE A 142 -2.78 -3.64 7.31
CA ILE A 142 -3.34 -4.57 8.29
C ILE A 142 -4.88 -4.60 8.22
N ALA A 143 -5.54 -3.46 8.07
CA ALA A 143 -6.99 -3.42 7.91
C ALA A 143 -7.43 -4.12 6.62
N CYS A 144 -6.70 -3.94 5.53
CA CYS A 144 -6.98 -4.67 4.29
C CYS A 144 -6.81 -6.18 4.47
N GLN A 145 -5.81 -6.61 5.24
CA GLN A 145 -5.58 -8.01 5.58
C GLN A 145 -6.73 -8.60 6.41
N ALA A 146 -7.17 -7.90 7.44
CA ALA A 146 -8.27 -8.31 8.30
C ALA A 146 -9.60 -8.36 7.53
N GLU A 147 -9.93 -7.28 6.82
CA GLU A 147 -11.19 -7.13 6.08
C GLU A 147 -11.34 -8.15 4.96
N ASN A 148 -10.26 -8.39 4.21
CA ASN A 148 -10.30 -9.16 2.97
C ASN A 148 -9.68 -10.55 3.11
N ASN A 149 -9.62 -11.10 4.32
CA ASN A 149 -9.17 -12.48 4.58
C ASN A 149 -7.78 -12.82 4.03
N ILE A 150 -6.91 -11.82 3.86
CA ILE A 150 -5.60 -12.00 3.22
C ILE A 150 -4.71 -12.84 4.15
N PRO A 151 -4.09 -13.93 3.66
CA PRO A 151 -3.33 -14.81 4.51
C PRO A 151 -1.99 -14.19 4.93
N VAL A 152 -1.49 -14.57 6.11
CA VAL A 152 -0.13 -14.26 6.54
C VAL A 152 0.85 -15.21 5.86
N VAL A 153 1.98 -14.66 5.40
CA VAL A 153 3.03 -15.42 4.72
C VAL A 153 4.27 -15.50 5.61
N GLY A 154 4.84 -16.70 5.77
CA GLY A 154 6.03 -16.91 6.60
C GLY A 154 7.30 -16.27 6.03
N LYS A 155 8.28 -15.98 6.90
CA LYS A 155 9.55 -15.29 6.56
C LYS A 155 10.22 -15.85 5.31
N GLN A 156 10.29 -17.17 5.15
CA GLN A 156 10.95 -17.79 4.00
C GLN A 156 10.28 -17.45 2.67
N GLN A 157 8.94 -17.39 2.65
CA GLN A 157 8.19 -17.07 1.43
C GLN A 157 8.17 -15.57 1.15
N VAL A 158 8.12 -14.73 2.19
CA VAL A 158 8.30 -13.28 2.03
C VAL A 158 9.69 -12.97 1.47
N GLY A 159 10.73 -13.69 1.92
CA GLY A 159 12.09 -13.51 1.42
C GLY A 159 12.32 -13.86 -0.04
N VAL A 160 11.36 -14.53 -0.70
CA VAL A 160 11.34 -14.77 -2.16
C VAL A 160 10.24 -13.96 -2.86
N ASN A 161 9.83 -12.83 -2.26
CA ASN A 161 8.87 -11.85 -2.79
C ASN A 161 7.47 -12.42 -3.05
N ARG A 162 6.94 -13.16 -2.07
CA ARG A 162 5.60 -13.78 -2.12
C ARG A 162 4.70 -13.30 -0.98
N GLU A 163 4.94 -12.11 -0.45
CA GLU A 163 4.06 -11.50 0.54
C GLU A 163 2.64 -11.32 -0.01
N MET A 164 1.64 -11.47 0.85
CA MET A 164 0.24 -11.24 0.48
C MET A 164 -0.24 -9.94 1.12
N HIS A 165 0.03 -8.82 0.45
CA HIS A 165 -0.47 -7.50 0.82
C HIS A 165 -1.06 -6.80 -0.41
N TRP A 166 -2.36 -6.51 -0.36
CA TRP A 166 -3.11 -5.89 -1.46
C TRP A 166 -2.93 -4.37 -1.54
N ILE A 167 -2.56 -3.75 -0.43
CA ILE A 167 -2.07 -2.39 -0.35
C ILE A 167 -0.71 -2.43 0.35
N ARG A 168 0.35 -2.12 -0.39
CA ARG A 168 1.70 -1.98 0.19
C ARG A 168 1.95 -0.50 0.49
N VAL A 169 2.65 -0.19 1.57
CA VAL A 169 3.15 1.16 1.82
C VAL A 169 4.63 1.16 1.47
N SER A 170 4.98 1.86 0.40
CA SER A 170 6.36 1.99 -0.05
C SER A 170 6.99 3.24 0.57
N THR A 171 8.23 3.11 1.02
CA THR A 171 8.99 4.22 1.62
C THR A 171 10.11 4.61 0.68
N PHE A 172 10.13 5.87 0.27
CA PHE A 172 11.16 6.40 -0.62
C PHE A 172 12.01 7.44 0.10
N TYR A 173 13.30 7.47 -0.23
CA TYR A 173 14.27 8.42 0.27
C TYR A 173 14.65 9.38 -0.87
N SER A 174 14.66 10.69 -0.59
CA SER A 174 15.20 11.71 -1.49
C SER A 174 16.18 12.62 -0.75
N GLY A 175 17.14 13.22 -1.45
CA GLY A 175 18.21 14.00 -0.82
C GLY A 175 19.42 13.14 -0.42
N THR A 176 20.18 13.57 0.59
CA THR A 176 21.42 12.89 1.01
C THR A 176 21.12 11.69 1.91
N GLU A 177 22.00 10.68 1.92
CA GLU A 177 21.83 9.49 2.78
C GLU A 177 21.92 9.82 4.29
N GLU A 178 22.67 10.87 4.65
CA GLU A 178 22.81 11.33 6.04
C GLU A 178 21.53 12.01 6.56
N ASN A 179 20.82 12.73 5.69
CA ASN A 179 19.59 13.44 6.04
C ASN A 179 18.55 13.31 4.90
N PRO A 180 18.01 12.10 4.68
CA PRO A 180 17.08 11.85 3.60
C PRO A 180 15.70 12.37 3.99
N ARG A 181 15.00 12.90 3.01
CA ARG A 181 13.57 13.18 3.10
C ARG A 181 12.82 11.88 2.83
N ILE A 182 11.91 11.55 3.73
CA ILE A 182 11.14 10.32 3.68
C ILE A 182 9.75 10.62 3.14
N THR A 183 9.31 9.84 2.15
CA THR A 183 7.93 9.86 1.67
C THR A 183 7.37 8.45 1.65
N HIS A 184 6.14 8.32 2.17
CA HIS A 184 5.40 7.07 2.13
C HIS A 184 4.31 7.14 1.07
N GLN A 185 4.20 6.10 0.26
CA GLN A 185 3.17 5.96 -0.77
C GLN A 185 2.46 4.62 -0.61
N PRO A 186 1.22 4.61 -0.09
CA PRO A 186 0.35 3.44 -0.15
C PRO A 186 -0.06 3.14 -1.59
N VAL A 187 0.23 1.94 -2.09
CA VAL A 187 -0.04 1.51 -3.47
C VAL A 187 -0.99 0.31 -3.45
N PRO A 188 -2.32 0.53 -3.62
CA PRO A 188 -3.30 -0.52 -3.88
C PRO A 188 -3.38 -0.86 -5.38
N CYS A 189 -4.35 -1.69 -5.77
CA CYS A 189 -4.79 -1.71 -7.17
C CYS A 189 -5.43 -0.37 -7.53
N MET A 190 -5.07 0.20 -8.68
CA MET A 190 -5.60 1.49 -9.13
C MET A 190 -6.96 1.39 -9.83
N HIS A 191 -7.45 0.17 -10.09
CA HIS A 191 -8.66 -0.08 -10.88
C HIS A 191 -8.65 0.73 -12.19
N CYS A 192 -7.59 0.55 -12.98
CA CYS A 192 -7.37 1.13 -14.30
C CYS A 192 -8.57 0.88 -15.24
N GLU A 193 -9.11 1.91 -15.90
CA GLU A 193 -10.15 1.71 -16.92
C GLU A 193 -9.57 0.95 -18.13
N ASN A 194 -8.42 1.41 -18.63
CA ASN A 194 -7.63 0.66 -19.62
C ASN A 194 -6.74 -0.36 -18.90
N ALA A 195 -7.34 -1.41 -18.35
CA ALA A 195 -6.62 -2.38 -17.53
C ALA A 195 -5.77 -3.37 -18.36
N PRO A 196 -4.43 -3.25 -18.41
CA PRO A 196 -3.57 -4.20 -19.14
C PRO A 196 -3.64 -5.61 -18.53
N CYS A 197 -3.96 -5.71 -17.24
CA CYS A 197 -4.05 -6.98 -16.55
C CYS A 197 -5.29 -7.82 -16.90
N GLU A 198 -6.30 -7.24 -17.54
CA GLU A 198 -7.50 -7.98 -17.97
C GLU A 198 -7.31 -8.69 -19.30
N LEU A 199 -6.81 -7.96 -20.30
CA LEU A 199 -6.60 -8.46 -21.67
C LEU A 199 -5.70 -9.71 -21.74
N VAL A 200 -4.84 -9.90 -20.74
CA VAL A 200 -3.89 -11.02 -20.67
C VAL A 200 -4.40 -12.23 -19.89
N CYS A 201 -5.64 -12.20 -19.38
CA CYS A 201 -6.22 -13.34 -18.66
C CYS A 201 -6.94 -14.28 -19.65
N PRO A 202 -6.39 -15.47 -19.94
CA PRO A 202 -6.95 -16.35 -20.98
C PRO A 202 -8.30 -16.96 -20.61
N VAL A 203 -8.71 -16.87 -19.35
CA VAL A 203 -9.94 -17.46 -18.81
C VAL A 203 -10.93 -16.40 -18.32
N ALA A 204 -10.66 -15.12 -18.57
CA ALA A 204 -11.49 -13.99 -18.13
C ALA A 204 -11.77 -14.02 -16.61
N ALA A 205 -10.77 -14.37 -15.79
CA ALA A 205 -10.86 -14.29 -14.33
C ALA A 205 -10.76 -12.85 -13.79
N THR A 206 -10.57 -11.89 -14.68
CA THR A 206 -10.49 -10.47 -14.39
C THR A 206 -11.24 -9.72 -15.48
N ALA A 207 -12.18 -8.86 -15.10
CA ALA A 207 -13.05 -8.12 -16.00
C ALA A 207 -13.55 -6.86 -15.28
N HIS A 208 -13.94 -5.84 -16.03
CA HIS A 208 -14.65 -4.69 -15.49
C HIS A 208 -16.13 -4.98 -15.26
N ASP A 209 -16.70 -4.36 -14.23
CA ASP A 209 -18.16 -4.22 -14.10
C ASP A 209 -18.66 -2.89 -14.67
N ASN A 210 -19.98 -2.68 -14.58
CA ASN A 210 -20.65 -1.46 -15.00
C ASN A 210 -20.39 -0.23 -14.10
N GLU A 211 -19.72 -0.41 -12.95
CA GLU A 211 -19.27 0.68 -12.06
C GLU A 211 -17.79 1.07 -12.32
N GLY A 212 -17.13 0.33 -13.22
CA GLY A 212 -15.73 0.49 -13.58
C GLY A 212 -14.77 -0.10 -12.56
N LEU A 213 -15.24 -0.99 -11.69
CA LEU A 213 -14.35 -1.78 -10.85
C LEU A 213 -13.73 -2.89 -11.68
N ASN A 214 -12.40 -2.91 -11.70
CA ASN A 214 -11.69 -4.11 -12.10
C ASN A 214 -12.00 -5.26 -11.11
N LEU A 215 -12.67 -6.31 -11.54
CA LEU A 215 -13.02 -7.47 -10.73
C LEU A 215 -11.91 -8.52 -10.76
N GLN A 216 -11.69 -9.21 -9.63
CA GLN A 216 -10.86 -10.42 -9.58
C GLN A 216 -11.75 -11.57 -9.14
N ILE A 217 -12.11 -12.43 -10.09
CA ILE A 217 -12.98 -13.58 -9.88
C ILE A 217 -12.08 -14.75 -9.47
N TYR A 218 -12.01 -15.01 -8.17
CA TYR A 218 -11.04 -15.93 -7.57
C TYR A 218 -11.17 -17.37 -8.09
N ASN A 219 -12.41 -17.88 -8.18
CA ASN A 219 -12.72 -19.25 -8.61
C ASN A 219 -12.47 -19.51 -10.10
N ARG A 220 -12.40 -18.47 -10.94
CA ARG A 220 -12.11 -18.59 -12.37
C ARG A 220 -10.59 -18.60 -12.66
N CYS A 221 -9.78 -18.16 -11.70
CA CYS A 221 -8.34 -18.01 -11.90
C CYS A 221 -7.65 -19.39 -11.98
N VAL A 222 -7.00 -19.67 -13.11
CA VAL A 222 -6.21 -20.90 -13.34
C VAL A 222 -4.72 -20.75 -13.05
N GLY A 223 -4.29 -19.60 -12.49
CA GLY A 223 -2.94 -19.41 -11.97
C GLY A 223 -1.82 -19.20 -12.99
N THR A 224 -2.14 -18.71 -14.19
CA THR A 224 -1.15 -18.37 -15.23
C THR A 224 -0.21 -17.24 -14.82
N ARG A 225 -0.65 -16.38 -13.89
CA ARG A 225 0.10 -15.23 -13.32
C ARG A 225 0.42 -14.08 -14.30
N TYR A 226 0.02 -14.18 -15.56
CA TYR A 226 0.35 -13.15 -16.57
C TYR A 226 -0.25 -11.77 -16.22
N CYS A 227 -1.43 -11.74 -15.60
CA CYS A 227 -2.05 -10.50 -15.12
C CYS A 227 -1.18 -9.71 -14.12
N SER A 228 -0.27 -10.37 -13.37
CA SER A 228 0.70 -9.68 -12.53
C SER A 228 1.84 -9.07 -13.34
N ASN A 229 2.35 -9.80 -14.33
CA ASN A 229 3.43 -9.30 -15.19
C ASN A 229 3.01 -8.04 -15.95
N ASN A 230 1.78 -8.04 -16.50
CA ASN A 230 1.28 -6.91 -17.28
C ASN A 230 0.77 -5.74 -16.41
N CYS A 231 0.56 -5.94 -15.10
CA CYS A 231 0.22 -4.84 -14.21
C CYS A 231 1.46 -3.98 -13.93
N PRO A 232 1.48 -2.69 -14.32
CA PRO A 232 2.68 -1.86 -14.14
C PRO A 232 3.02 -1.64 -12.67
N TYR A 233 2.00 -1.60 -11.80
CA TYR A 233 2.18 -1.38 -10.36
C TYR A 233 2.64 -2.64 -9.59
N LYS A 234 2.54 -3.84 -10.20
CA LYS A 234 2.82 -5.12 -9.53
C LYS A 234 2.06 -5.25 -8.20
N VAL A 235 0.73 -5.08 -8.26
CA VAL A 235 -0.20 -5.12 -7.10
C VAL A 235 -1.16 -6.31 -7.13
N ARG A 236 -1.02 -7.18 -8.13
CA ARG A 236 -1.62 -8.51 -8.16
C ARG A 236 -0.74 -9.45 -7.31
N ARG A 237 -1.33 -10.16 -6.35
CA ARG A 237 -0.65 -11.03 -5.39
C ARG A 237 -1.11 -12.47 -5.58
N PHE A 238 -0.18 -13.40 -5.67
CA PHE A 238 -0.49 -14.78 -6.05
C PHE A 238 -0.36 -15.72 -4.84
N ASN A 239 -1.38 -16.55 -4.62
CA ASN A 239 -1.29 -17.64 -3.65
C ASN A 239 -0.39 -18.76 -4.18
N PHE A 240 0.93 -18.62 -3.99
CA PHE A 240 1.90 -19.63 -4.47
C PHE A 240 1.72 -20.98 -3.80
N LEU A 241 1.37 -20.96 -2.52
CA LEU A 241 1.16 -22.14 -1.68
C LEU A 241 -0.23 -22.08 -1.07
N GLU A 242 -0.62 -23.17 -0.42
CA GLU A 242 -1.85 -23.20 0.36
C GLU A 242 -1.64 -22.51 1.72
N TYR A 243 -1.87 -21.19 1.76
CA TYR A 243 -1.64 -20.39 2.96
C TYR A 243 -2.78 -20.50 3.99
N ASN A 244 -3.98 -20.92 3.59
CA ASN A 244 -5.13 -21.08 4.49
C ASN A 244 -5.36 -22.54 4.91
N GLY A 245 -4.54 -23.51 4.48
CA GLY A 245 -4.75 -24.93 4.73
C GLY A 245 -4.50 -25.42 6.17
N ARG A 246 -3.96 -24.57 7.06
CA ARG A 246 -3.62 -24.92 8.46
C ARG A 246 -4.19 -23.92 9.48
N VAL A 247 -5.36 -23.38 9.18
CA VAL A 247 -6.07 -22.43 10.04
C VAL A 247 -6.88 -23.20 11.08
N SER A 248 -6.69 -22.87 12.36
CA SER A 248 -7.46 -23.49 13.45
C SER A 248 -8.94 -23.04 13.42
N PRO A 249 -9.87 -23.79 14.05
CA PRO A 249 -11.27 -23.38 14.13
C PRO A 249 -11.46 -21.97 14.69
N SER A 250 -10.66 -21.59 15.71
CA SER A 250 -10.68 -20.24 16.28
C SER A 250 -10.19 -19.16 15.31
N GLU A 251 -9.20 -19.46 14.49
CA GLU A 251 -8.70 -18.49 13.49
C GLU A 251 -9.66 -18.33 12.31
N ASN A 252 -10.47 -19.35 12.01
CA ASN A 252 -11.53 -19.24 11.00
C ASN A 252 -12.62 -18.24 11.42
N LEU A 253 -12.87 -18.08 12.73
CA LEU A 253 -13.85 -17.10 13.24
C LEU A 253 -13.45 -15.64 12.98
N VAL A 254 -12.16 -15.38 12.73
CA VAL A 254 -11.66 -14.03 12.41
C VAL A 254 -11.92 -13.67 10.95
N LYS A 255 -12.23 -14.66 10.09
CA LYS A 255 -12.43 -14.42 8.66
C LYS A 255 -13.77 -13.71 8.42
N ASN A 256 -13.75 -12.69 7.58
CA ASN A 256 -14.94 -12.01 7.10
C ASN A 256 -15.81 -12.97 6.27
N PRO A 257 -17.07 -13.24 6.64
CA PRO A 257 -17.94 -14.15 5.91
C PRO A 257 -18.30 -13.66 4.50
N ASP A 258 -18.23 -12.35 4.26
CA ASP A 258 -18.62 -11.74 2.98
C ASP A 258 -17.50 -11.74 1.94
N VAL A 259 -16.32 -12.27 2.30
CA VAL A 259 -15.16 -12.31 1.41
C VAL A 259 -14.66 -13.75 1.26
N THR A 260 -14.56 -14.22 0.01
CA THR A 260 -14.02 -15.53 -0.31
C THR A 260 -12.65 -15.74 0.35
N VAL A 261 -12.45 -16.87 1.04
CA VAL A 261 -11.11 -17.33 1.45
C VAL A 261 -10.48 -18.06 0.28
N ARG A 262 -9.31 -17.61 -0.17
CA ARG A 262 -8.68 -18.14 -1.39
C ARG A 262 -7.79 -19.35 -1.07
N SER A 263 -7.78 -20.30 -1.99
CA SER A 263 -6.86 -21.45 -2.02
C SER A 263 -5.60 -21.11 -2.83
N ARG A 264 -4.64 -22.04 -2.84
CA ARG A 264 -3.46 -21.98 -3.70
C ARG A 264 -3.81 -21.79 -5.18
N GLY A 265 -2.90 -21.21 -5.93
CA GLY A 265 -3.02 -21.11 -7.39
C GLY A 265 -3.88 -19.94 -7.89
N VAL A 266 -4.35 -19.06 -7.00
CA VAL A 266 -5.27 -17.98 -7.33
C VAL A 266 -4.60 -16.61 -7.16
N MET A 267 -4.86 -15.72 -8.11
CA MET A 267 -4.46 -14.31 -8.03
C MET A 267 -5.44 -13.49 -7.21
N GLU A 268 -4.91 -12.54 -6.45
CA GLU A 268 -5.64 -11.59 -5.64
C GLU A 268 -5.19 -10.16 -5.91
N LYS A 269 -6.00 -9.19 -5.52
CA LYS A 269 -5.66 -7.75 -5.53
C LYS A 269 -6.64 -6.98 -4.65
N CYS A 270 -6.32 -5.72 -4.37
CA CYS A 270 -7.31 -4.78 -3.84
C CYS A 270 -8.54 -4.73 -4.76
N THR A 271 -9.73 -4.83 -4.18
CA THR A 271 -11.04 -4.81 -4.85
C THR A 271 -11.86 -3.57 -4.48
N TYR A 272 -11.21 -2.52 -3.93
CA TYR A 272 -11.88 -1.41 -3.24
C TYR A 272 -12.87 -1.85 -2.15
N CYS A 273 -12.63 -3.01 -1.53
CA CYS A 273 -13.53 -3.62 -0.55
C CYS A 273 -14.94 -3.81 -1.14
N ILE A 274 -15.03 -4.46 -2.32
CA ILE A 274 -16.27 -4.71 -3.06
C ILE A 274 -17.41 -5.28 -2.19
N GLN A 275 -17.10 -6.07 -1.17
CA GLN A 275 -18.10 -6.56 -0.21
C GLN A 275 -18.85 -5.42 0.51
N ARG A 276 -18.16 -4.32 0.85
CA ARG A 276 -18.77 -3.13 1.46
C ARG A 276 -19.56 -2.33 0.43
N ILE A 277 -19.04 -2.24 -0.80
CA ILE A 277 -19.75 -1.60 -1.93
C ILE A 277 -21.08 -2.31 -2.16
N ASN A 278 -21.05 -3.64 -2.29
CA ASN A 278 -22.23 -4.46 -2.50
C ASN A 278 -23.23 -4.35 -1.34
N ALA A 279 -22.78 -4.41 -0.08
CA ALA A 279 -23.66 -4.28 1.07
C ALA A 279 -24.39 -2.92 1.10
N ALA A 280 -23.67 -1.83 0.87
CA ALA A 280 -24.26 -0.50 0.81
C ALA A 280 -25.19 -0.34 -0.40
N ARG A 281 -24.81 -0.89 -1.56
CA ARG A 281 -25.64 -0.87 -2.76
C ARG A 281 -26.95 -1.62 -2.55
N ILE A 282 -26.92 -2.83 -2.00
CA ILE A 282 -28.12 -3.61 -1.69
C ILE A 282 -29.02 -2.82 -0.71
N SER A 283 -28.45 -2.23 0.33
CA SER A 283 -29.21 -1.44 1.31
C SER A 283 -29.87 -0.21 0.66
N ALA A 284 -29.12 0.52 -0.18
CA ALA A 284 -29.63 1.68 -0.90
C ALA A 284 -30.73 1.31 -1.92
N GLU A 285 -30.59 0.19 -2.62
CA GLU A 285 -31.61 -0.35 -3.54
C GLU A 285 -32.90 -0.72 -2.81
N LEU A 286 -32.81 -1.39 -1.64
CA LEU A 286 -33.95 -1.71 -0.79
C LEU A 286 -34.67 -0.46 -0.26
N GLU A 287 -33.91 0.59 0.05
CA GLU A 287 -34.43 1.88 0.50
C GLU A 287 -34.85 2.81 -0.67
N HIS A 288 -34.77 2.34 -1.91
CA HIS A 288 -35.08 3.11 -3.13
C HIS A 288 -34.35 4.47 -3.21
N ARG A 289 -33.09 4.51 -2.77
CA ARG A 289 -32.26 5.71 -2.78
C ARG A 289 -30.90 5.47 -3.42
N LYS A 290 -30.17 6.55 -3.68
CA LYS A 290 -28.76 6.47 -4.03
C LYS A 290 -27.89 6.30 -2.79
N ILE A 291 -26.72 5.71 -2.99
CA ILE A 291 -25.64 5.64 -2.00
C ILE A 291 -25.13 7.07 -1.78
N ARG A 292 -24.96 7.46 -0.51
CA ARG A 292 -24.51 8.80 -0.13
C ARG A 292 -22.98 8.84 -0.06
N ASP A 293 -22.40 10.03 -0.27
CA ASP A 293 -20.97 10.23 -0.03
C ASP A 293 -20.63 9.88 1.43
N GLY A 294 -19.54 9.14 1.63
CA GLY A 294 -19.12 8.63 2.94
C GLY A 294 -19.89 7.41 3.47
N GLU A 295 -20.94 6.92 2.79
CA GLU A 295 -21.65 5.70 3.21
C GLU A 295 -20.80 4.44 3.01
N ILE A 296 -20.00 4.41 1.93
CA ILE A 296 -19.01 3.35 1.70
C ILE A 296 -17.64 3.85 2.11
N VAL A 297 -17.10 3.27 3.19
CA VAL A 297 -15.72 3.51 3.62
C VAL A 297 -14.93 2.20 3.53
N PRO A 298 -14.00 2.06 2.56
CA PRO A 298 -13.11 0.91 2.50
C PRO A 298 -12.25 0.77 3.76
N ALA A 299 -11.87 -0.45 4.11
CA ALA A 299 -11.11 -0.71 5.35
C ALA A 299 -9.80 0.09 5.46
N CYS A 300 -9.11 0.31 4.34
CA CYS A 300 -7.89 1.12 4.31
C CYS A 300 -8.14 2.61 4.61
N ALA A 301 -9.29 3.15 4.20
CA ALA A 301 -9.69 4.52 4.50
C ALA A 301 -10.18 4.64 5.94
N GLN A 302 -11.03 3.72 6.40
CA GLN A 302 -11.61 3.75 7.75
C GLN A 302 -10.55 3.71 8.86
N VAL A 303 -9.47 2.96 8.67
CA VAL A 303 -8.41 2.80 9.68
C VAL A 303 -7.37 3.93 9.63
N CYS A 304 -7.37 4.76 8.59
CA CYS A 304 -6.29 5.72 8.39
C CYS A 304 -6.42 6.86 9.40
N PRO A 305 -5.51 7.01 10.38
CA PRO A 305 -5.67 7.97 11.47
C PRO A 305 -5.54 9.43 11.02
N VAL A 306 -4.96 9.63 9.83
CA VAL A 306 -4.71 10.95 9.21
C VAL A 306 -5.62 11.19 8.00
N GLU A 307 -6.60 10.31 7.79
CA GLU A 307 -7.55 10.38 6.66
C GLU A 307 -6.92 10.57 5.27
N ALA A 308 -5.73 9.98 5.07
CA ALA A 308 -5.00 10.10 3.81
C ALA A 308 -5.76 9.47 2.62
N ILE A 309 -6.60 8.47 2.85
CA ILE A 309 -7.29 7.73 1.79
C ILE A 309 -8.75 8.17 1.76
N SER A 310 -9.18 8.77 0.66
CA SER A 310 -10.57 9.12 0.39
C SER A 310 -11.11 8.27 -0.75
N PHE A 311 -12.30 7.70 -0.57
CA PHE A 311 -13.00 6.85 -1.53
C PHE A 311 -14.40 7.40 -1.75
N GLY A 312 -14.93 7.26 -2.97
CA GLY A 312 -16.29 7.71 -3.27
C GLY A 312 -16.65 7.58 -4.74
N ASP A 313 -17.82 8.12 -5.08
CA ASP A 313 -18.32 8.17 -6.45
C ASP A 313 -17.73 9.37 -7.20
N MET A 314 -17.09 9.10 -8.34
CA MET A 314 -16.54 10.10 -9.25
C MET A 314 -17.60 10.79 -10.09
N ASN A 315 -18.79 10.18 -10.25
CA ASN A 315 -19.90 10.80 -10.95
C ASN A 315 -20.67 11.81 -10.09
N ASP A 316 -20.49 11.80 -8.76
CA ASP A 316 -21.00 12.87 -7.89
C ASP A 316 -19.99 14.02 -7.81
N PRO A 317 -20.24 15.17 -8.48
CA PRO A 317 -19.31 16.29 -8.49
C PRO A 317 -19.14 16.93 -7.10
N ARG A 318 -20.05 16.68 -6.16
CA ARG A 318 -20.04 17.22 -4.80
C ARG A 318 -19.31 16.31 -3.80
N SER A 319 -18.96 15.08 -4.19
CA SER A 319 -18.29 14.12 -3.31
C SER A 319 -16.94 14.65 -2.81
N ARG A 320 -16.55 14.25 -1.60
CA ARG A 320 -15.22 14.54 -1.04
C ARG A 320 -14.12 14.10 -2.01
N LEU A 321 -14.29 12.94 -2.64
CA LEU A 321 -13.37 12.41 -3.65
C LEU A 321 -13.16 13.39 -4.80
N MET A 322 -14.24 13.89 -5.42
CA MET A 322 -14.13 14.78 -6.58
C MET A 322 -13.54 16.15 -6.24
N ARG A 323 -13.78 16.66 -5.02
CA ARG A 323 -13.06 17.85 -4.54
C ARG A 323 -11.54 17.63 -4.49
N LEU A 324 -11.10 16.47 -3.99
CA LEU A 324 -9.68 16.15 -3.91
C LEU A 324 -9.07 15.90 -5.29
N LYS A 325 -9.78 15.21 -6.20
CA LYS A 325 -9.31 15.01 -7.58
C LYS A 325 -9.13 16.31 -8.36
N ARG A 326 -9.90 17.37 -8.04
CA ARG A 326 -9.76 18.72 -8.60
C ARG A 326 -8.61 19.53 -7.99
N SER A 327 -7.94 19.02 -6.94
CA SER A 327 -6.78 19.69 -6.35
C SER A 327 -5.67 19.82 -7.39
N PRO A 328 -4.95 20.95 -7.45
CA PRO A 328 -3.82 21.10 -8.36
C PRO A 328 -2.64 20.18 -7.98
N LEU A 329 -2.62 19.66 -6.75
CA LEU A 329 -1.67 18.63 -6.29
C LEU A 329 -1.99 17.22 -6.80
N ASN A 330 -3.17 17.01 -7.39
CA ASN A 330 -3.58 15.68 -7.84
C ASN A 330 -2.79 15.25 -9.07
N TYR A 331 -2.19 14.06 -9.02
CA TYR A 331 -1.48 13.45 -10.14
C TYR A 331 -1.75 11.94 -10.23
N TRP A 332 -1.45 11.35 -11.38
CA TRP A 332 -1.61 9.92 -11.63
C TRP A 332 -0.25 9.25 -11.64
N MET A 333 -0.11 8.16 -10.88
CA MET A 333 1.12 7.38 -10.88
C MET A 333 1.21 6.59 -12.20
N LEU A 334 2.31 6.79 -12.94
CA LEU A 334 2.51 6.19 -14.27
C LEU A 334 1.41 6.58 -15.29
N GLY A 335 1.01 7.85 -15.28
CA GLY A 335 -0.07 8.35 -16.16
C GLY A 335 0.29 8.28 -17.65
N GLU A 336 1.58 8.32 -17.98
CA GLU A 336 2.12 8.20 -19.34
C GLU A 336 1.75 6.87 -20.03
N LEU A 337 1.44 5.82 -19.26
CA LEU A 337 1.01 4.51 -19.79
C LEU A 337 -0.46 4.48 -20.25
N ASN A 338 -1.21 5.57 -20.05
CA ASN A 338 -2.64 5.70 -20.36
C ASN A 338 -3.51 4.54 -19.85
N THR A 339 -3.19 3.98 -18.68
CA THR A 339 -4.03 2.96 -18.02
C THR A 339 -5.29 3.55 -17.39
N GLN A 340 -5.41 4.88 -17.36
CA GLN A 340 -6.54 5.63 -16.79
C GLN A 340 -6.92 5.13 -15.38
N PRO A 341 -6.00 5.24 -14.40
CA PRO A 341 -6.23 4.75 -13.05
C PRO A 341 -7.35 5.52 -12.32
N ARG A 342 -8.25 4.79 -11.65
CA ARG A 342 -9.26 5.38 -10.76
C ARG A 342 -8.68 5.89 -9.45
N THR A 343 -7.60 5.28 -8.97
CA THR A 343 -6.79 5.83 -7.86
C THR A 343 -5.86 6.91 -8.37
N SER A 344 -5.89 8.08 -7.74
CA SER A 344 -4.90 9.14 -7.93
C SER A 344 -4.26 9.55 -6.60
N TYR A 345 -3.22 10.38 -6.66
CA TYR A 345 -2.47 10.80 -5.48
C TYR A 345 -2.46 12.32 -5.37
N LEU A 346 -2.45 12.85 -4.15
CA LEU A 346 -2.01 14.22 -3.92
C LEU A 346 -0.52 14.22 -3.61
N ALA A 347 0.25 15.08 -4.28
CA ALA A 347 1.68 15.22 -4.07
C ALA A 347 2.03 15.64 -2.64
N LYS A 348 3.21 15.25 -2.18
CA LYS A 348 3.68 15.60 -0.82
C LYS A 348 4.24 17.03 -0.82
N LEU A 349 3.69 17.90 -0.01
CA LEU A 349 4.10 19.30 0.07
C LEU A 349 4.90 19.57 1.34
N ARG A 350 6.11 20.11 1.19
CA ARG A 350 7.01 20.38 2.32
C ARG A 350 7.07 21.86 2.61
N ASN A 351 6.66 22.22 3.83
CA ASN A 351 6.82 23.58 4.30
C ASN A 351 8.16 23.73 5.04
N PHE A 352 9.22 24.02 4.30
CA PHE A 352 10.54 24.27 4.88
C PHE A 352 10.62 25.69 5.43
N ASN A 353 11.28 25.85 6.57
CA ASN A 353 11.60 27.17 7.10
C ASN A 353 12.73 27.78 6.24
N PRO A 354 12.53 28.94 5.60
CA PRO A 354 13.56 29.60 4.78
C PRO A 354 14.85 29.94 5.54
N GLN A 355 14.77 30.09 6.88
CA GLN A 355 15.90 30.43 7.73
C GLN A 355 16.70 29.20 8.20
N ALA A 356 16.14 27.99 8.07
CA ALA A 356 16.84 26.78 8.40
C ALA A 356 17.68 26.35 7.19
N LYS A 357 19.01 26.44 7.28
CA LYS A 357 19.90 25.83 6.27
C LYS A 357 19.72 24.31 6.33
N SER A 358 19.34 23.72 5.20
CA SER A 358 19.10 22.28 5.02
C SER A 358 20.37 21.45 5.12
#